data_AF-A0A2V7YWV5-F1
#
_entry.id   AF-A0A2V7YWV5-F1
#
_cell.length_a   1.000
_cell.length_b   1.000
_cell.length_c   1.000
_cell.angle_alpha   90.00
_cell.angle_beta   90.00
_cell.angle_gamma   90.00
#
_symmetry.space_group_name_H-M   'P 1'
#
loop_
_entity.id
_entity.type
_entity.pdbx_description
1 polymer ?
#
loop_
_entity_poly.entity_id
_entity_poly.type
_entity_poly.pdbx_seq_one_letter_code
_entity_poly.pdbx_strand_id
1 'polypeptide(L)' 'MKTAVSGLEKEFPGDVKTKNLNAKKSRSQRVIKEAGFQTHGLIIRNAKGEIVWKQADHTVRMDEVREAIRKLLDQNSAGS' A
#
# COMPACT_ATOMS: atom_id res chain seq x y z
N MET A 1 -17.98 -0.42 4.51
CA MET A 1 -17.36 -0.30 3.17
C MET A 1 -16.14 -1.21 3.12
N LYS A 2 -16.18 -2.31 2.35
CA LYS A 2 -15.01 -3.18 2.13
C LYS A 2 -14.13 -2.49 1.09
N THR A 3 -12.92 -2.10 1.46
CA THR A 3 -11.99 -1.43 0.53
C THR A 3 -11.46 -2.45 -0.47
N ALA A 4 -11.22 -2.07 -1.74
CA ALA A 4 -10.71 -2.96 -2.79
C ALA A 4 -9.44 -3.72 -2.38
N VAL A 5 -8.61 -3.10 -1.53
CA VAL A 5 -7.39 -3.69 -0.96
C VAL A 5 -7.64 -4.85 0.01
N SER A 6 -8.83 -5.00 0.59
CA SER A 6 -9.13 -6.09 1.53
C SER A 6 -9.07 -7.47 0.89
N GLY A 7 -9.14 -7.56 -0.45
CA GLY A 7 -8.85 -8.80 -1.18
C GLY A 7 -7.38 -9.21 -1.12
N LEU A 8 -6.45 -8.25 -1.04
CA LEU A 8 -5.01 -8.50 -1.06
C LEU A 8 -4.54 -9.26 0.19
N GLU A 9 -5.11 -9.00 1.36
CA GLU A 9 -4.78 -9.76 2.58
C GLU A 9 -5.21 -11.22 2.49
N LYS A 10 -6.22 -11.53 1.66
CA LYS A 10 -6.64 -12.91 1.39
C LYS A 10 -5.75 -13.57 0.34
N GLU A 11 -5.30 -12.81 -0.64
CA GLU A 11 -4.40 -13.30 -1.70
C GLU A 11 -2.96 -13.51 -1.18
N PHE A 12 -2.54 -12.74 -0.19
CA PHE A 12 -1.22 -12.78 0.43
C PHE A 12 -1.33 -12.87 1.96
N PRO A 13 -1.87 -13.98 2.49
CA PRO A 13 -2.11 -14.13 3.92
C PRO A 13 -0.80 -14.21 4.70
N GLY A 14 -0.62 -13.33 5.68
CA GLY A 14 0.58 -13.26 6.52
C GLY A 14 1.65 -12.29 6.01
N ASP A 15 1.70 -12.08 4.69
CA ASP A 15 2.68 -11.20 4.05
C ASP A 15 2.17 -9.78 3.83
N VAL A 16 0.86 -9.60 3.62
CA VAL A 16 0.26 -8.30 3.35
C VAL A 16 -0.77 -7.95 4.42
N LYS A 17 -0.71 -6.71 4.92
CA LYS A 17 -1.75 -6.08 5.72
C LYS A 17 -2.27 -4.84 5.03
N THR A 18 -3.59 -4.67 5.00
CA THR A 18 -4.21 -3.49 4.40
C THR A 18 -4.81 -2.58 5.43
N LYS A 19 -4.57 -1.29 5.27
CA LYS A 19 -5.04 -0.26 6.20
C LYS A 19 -5.54 0.94 5.43
N ASN A 20 -6.81 1.23 5.58
CA ASN A 20 -7.38 2.46 5.05
C ASN A 20 -6.99 3.64 5.97
N LEU A 21 -6.33 4.64 5.39
CA LEU A 21 -5.97 5.88 6.08
C LEU A 21 -6.85 7.00 5.54
N ASN A 22 -7.61 7.64 6.43
CA ASN A 22 -8.47 8.75 6.05
C ASN A 22 -7.70 10.08 6.16
N ALA A 23 -7.58 10.78 5.03
CA ALA A 23 -6.88 12.07 4.92
C ALA A 23 -7.42 13.17 5.84
N LYS A 24 -8.68 13.08 6.27
CA LYS A 24 -9.28 14.03 7.21
C LYS A 24 -8.88 13.79 8.67
N LYS A 25 -8.22 12.67 9.00
CA LYS A 25 -7.72 12.41 10.36
C LYS A 25 -6.30 12.92 10.51
N SER A 26 -6.03 13.75 11.52
CA SER A 26 -4.70 14.32 11.82
C SER A 26 -3.60 13.26 11.95
N ARG A 27 -3.92 12.06 12.44
CA ARG A 27 -2.97 10.93 12.55
C ARG A 27 -2.54 10.36 11.18
N SER A 28 -3.38 10.48 10.16
CA SER A 28 -3.09 10.02 8.80
C SER A 28 -2.50 11.13 7.93
N GLN A 29 -2.76 12.40 8.24
CA GLN A 29 -2.19 13.55 7.53
C GLN A 29 -0.66 13.51 7.51
N ARG A 30 -0.01 13.09 8.60
CA ARG A 30 1.45 12.93 8.63
C ARG A 30 1.93 11.94 7.58
N VAL A 31 1.32 10.76 7.51
CA VAL A 31 1.67 9.72 6.53
C VAL A 31 1.39 10.18 5.09
N ILE A 32 0.28 10.88 4.87
CA ILE A 32 -0.11 11.40 3.55
C ILE A 32 0.84 12.51 3.09
N LYS A 33 1.23 13.39 4.01
CA LYS A 33 2.22 14.45 3.75
C LYS A 33 3.61 13.88 3.50
N GLU A 34 4.04 12.88 4.26
CA GLU A 34 5.29 12.14 4.03
C GLU A 34 5.28 11.38 2.70
N ALA A 35 4.14 10.85 2.29
CA ALA A 35 3.98 10.20 1.00
C ALA A 35 3.89 11.20 -0.18
N GLY A 36 3.61 12.48 0.11
CA GLY A 36 3.49 13.55 -0.89
C GLY A 36 2.18 13.56 -1.66
N PHE A 37 1.10 12.94 -1.15
CA PHE A 37 -0.19 12.95 -1.84
C PHE A 37 -0.97 14.24 -1.55
N GLN A 38 -1.57 14.81 -2.61
CA GLN A 38 -2.44 15.99 -2.50
C GLN A 38 -3.92 15.63 -2.35
N THR A 39 -4.36 14.49 -2.90
CA THR A 39 -5.76 14.06 -2.90
C THR A 39 -5.91 12.63 -2.40
N HIS A 40 -5.89 11.62 -3.27
CA HIS A 40 -6.08 10.20 -2.96
C HIS A 40 -4.98 9.38 -3.66
N GLY A 41 -4.56 8.29 -3.04
CA GLY A 41 -3.50 7.44 -3.58
C GLY A 41 -3.31 6.17 -2.75
N LEU A 42 -2.42 5.31 -3.22
CA LEU A 42 -2.07 4.05 -2.56
C LEU A 42 -0.57 4.01 -2.31
N ILE A 43 -0.19 3.59 -1.11
CA ILE A 43 1.20 3.29 -0.75
C ILE A 43 1.33 1.85 -0.31
N ILE A 44 2.43 1.25 -0.72
CA ILE A 44 2.91 -0.02 -0.16
C ILE A 44 4.10 0.32 0.71
N ARG A 45 4.05 -0.15 1.96
CA ARG A 45 5.14 -0.02 2.92
C ARG A 45 5.73 -1.40 3.20
N ASN A 46 7.05 -1.46 3.33
CA ASN A 46 7.70 -2.65 3.84
C ASN A 46 7.47 -2.80 5.37
N ALA A 47 7.92 -3.92 5.94
CA ALA A 47 7.81 -4.19 7.38
C ALA A 47 8.56 -3.16 8.25
N LYS A 48 9.57 -2.46 7.70
CA LYS A 48 10.30 -1.37 8.37
C LYS A 48 9.53 -0.04 8.36
N GLY A 49 8.39 0.02 7.66
CA GLY A 49 7.56 1.22 7.53
C GLY A 49 7.99 2.18 6.41
N GLU A 50 8.97 1.79 5.59
CA GLU A 50 9.47 2.56 4.46
C GLU A 50 8.53 2.39 3.26
N ILE A 51 8.28 3.48 2.54
CA ILE A 51 7.43 3.46 1.34
C ILE A 51 8.27 2.88 0.19
N VAL A 52 7.97 1.64 -0.18
CA VAL A 52 8.65 0.94 -1.28
C VAL A 52 7.95 1.18 -2.62
N TRP A 53 6.67 1.55 -2.57
CA TRP A 53 5.89 1.84 -3.76
C TRP A 53 4.78 2.84 -3.47
N LYS A 54 4.52 3.74 -4.41
CA LYS A 54 3.46 4.74 -4.31
C LYS A 54 2.80 4.96 -5.67
N GLN A 55 1.48 5.09 -5.68
CA GLN A 55 0.72 5.51 -6.84
C GLN A 55 -0.18 6.67 -6.43
N ALA A 56 0.11 7.85 -7.00
CA ALA A 56 -0.62 9.08 -6.79
C ALA A 56 -1.63 9.22 -7.91
N ASP A 57 -2.78 8.58 -7.78
CA ASP A 57 -3.81 8.69 -8.81
C ASP A 57 -5.19 8.29 -8.27
N HIS A 58 -6.24 8.92 -8.80
CA HIS A 58 -7.61 8.48 -8.54
C HIS A 58 -7.89 7.12 -9.19
N THR A 59 -7.06 6.73 -10.16
CA THR A 59 -7.15 5.49 -10.92
C THR A 59 -6.21 4.43 -10.33
N VAL A 60 -6.37 4.10 -9.05
CA VAL A 60 -5.62 3.00 -8.44
C VAL A 60 -5.96 1.70 -9.18
N ARG A 61 -5.00 1.15 -9.93
CA ARG A 61 -5.16 -0.12 -10.66
C ARG A 61 -4.76 -1.28 -9.76
N MET A 62 -5.75 -2.06 -9.34
CA MET A 62 -5.52 -3.20 -8.43
C MET A 62 -4.58 -4.25 -9.03
N ASP A 63 -4.57 -4.43 -10.35
CA ASP A 63 -3.64 -5.33 -11.04
C ASP A 63 -2.17 -4.90 -10.85
N GLU A 64 -1.86 -3.61 -11.05
CA GLU A 64 -0.51 -3.08 -10.82
C GLU A 64 -0.10 -3.20 -9.34
N VAL A 65 -1.04 -3.00 -8.42
CA VAL A 65 -0.79 -3.18 -6.99
C VAL A 65 -0.45 -4.63 -6.68
N ARG A 66 -1.15 -5.60 -7.26
CA ARG A 66 -0.86 -7.03 -7.10
C ARG A 66 0.50 -7.39 -7.66
N GLU A 67 0.84 -6.93 -8.86
CA GLU A 67 2.15 -7.17 -9.47
C GLU A 67 3.28 -6.55 -8.65
N ALA A 68 3.10 -5.32 -8.16
CA ALA A 68 4.06 -4.66 -7.28
C ALA A 68 4.28 -5.45 -5.98
N ILE A 69 3.21 -5.91 -5.34
CA ILE A 69 3.30 -6.76 -4.14
C ILE A 69 4.05 -8.06 -4.46
N ARG A 70 3.68 -8.75 -5.53
CA ARG A 70 4.31 -10.02 -5.96
C ARG A 70 5.81 -9.84 -6.15
N LYS A 71 6.20 -8.77 -6.84
CA LYS A 71 7.61 -8.42 -7.10
C LYS A 71 8.36 -8.07 -5.82
N LEU A 72 7.72 -7.37 -4.89
CA LEU A 72 8.31 -7.06 -3.58
C LEU A 72 8.50 -8.31 -2.73
N LEU A 73 7.54 -9.23 -2.72
CA LEU A 73 7.67 -10.50 -2.00
C LEU A 73 8.78 -11.37 -2.59
N ASP A 74 8.85 -11.47 -3.91
CA ASP A 74 9.92 -12.18 -4.62
C ASP A 74 11.31 -11.62 -4.28
N GLN A 75 11.47 -10.29 -4.34
CA GLN A 75 12.73 -9.62 -3.95
C GLN A 75 13.08 -9.79 -2.47
N ASN A 76 12.08 -9.92 -1.59
CA ASN A 76 12.29 -10.12 -0.16
C ASN A 76 12.64 -11.58 0.17
N SER A 77 12.15 -12.54 -0.63
CA SER A 77 12.49 -13.97 -0.51
C SER A 77 13.85 -14.32 -1.13
N ALA A 78 14.29 -13.60 -2.16
CA ALA A 78 15.58 -13.83 -2.82
C ALA A 78 16.79 -13.26 -2.04
N GLY A 79 16.56 -12.60 -0.90
CA GLY A 79 17.61 -12.00 -0.06
C GLY A 79 17.94 -12.76 1.23
N SER A 80 17.47 -14.01 1.40
CA SER A 80 17.79 -14.86 2.56
C SER A 80 18.85 -15.90 2.25
#